data_AF-A0A3C0G454-F1
#
_entry.id   AF-A0A3C0G454-F1
#
_cell.length_a   1.000
_cell.length_b   1.000
_cell.length_c   1.000
_cell.angle_alpha   90.00
_cell.angle_beta   90.00
_cell.angle_gamma   90.00
#
_symmetry.space_group_name_H-M   'P 1'
#
loop_
_entity.id
_entity.type
_entity.pdbx_description
1 polymer ?
#
loop_
_entity_poly.entity_id
_entity_poly.type
_entity_poly.pdbx_seq_one_letter_code
_entity_poly.pdbx_strand_id
1 'polypeptide(L)'
;MTTYKDKLKNDFNDFEEIISNDNHIIRVLFRMYLNGDYGRDISEKWFSRWGEADTEKKARSMVIQAFGEYNATDYDCSYQQQQRWLVNNIGHEKLEELNKVLMSDFDDVMEGIA
;
A
#
# COMPACT_ATOMS: atom_id res chain seq x y z
N MET A 1 14.85 18.68 10.67
CA MET A 1 14.35 17.31 10.87
C MET A 1 13.16 17.14 9.95
N THR A 2 13.25 16.23 8.98
CA THR A 2 12.17 15.99 8.00
C THR A 2 11.02 15.27 8.70
N THR A 3 9.79 15.81 8.62
CA THR A 3 8.61 15.19 9.24
C THR A 3 8.03 14.08 8.34
N TYR A 4 7.19 13.20 8.88
CA TYR A 4 6.48 12.20 8.06
C TYR A 4 5.65 12.86 6.95
N LYS A 5 5.09 14.05 7.19
CA LYS A 5 4.32 14.81 6.20
C LYS A 5 5.19 15.29 5.05
N ASP A 6 6.43 15.68 5.32
CA ASP A 6 7.37 16.11 4.29
C ASP A 6 7.78 14.94 3.40
N LYS A 7 7.99 13.75 3.99
CA LYS A 7 8.26 12.52 3.25
C LYS A 7 7.07 12.12 2.37
N LEU A 8 5.87 12.04 2.95
CA LEU A 8 4.63 11.77 2.21
C LEU A 8 4.40 12.78 1.08
N LYS A 9 4.60 14.06 1.35
CA LYS A 9 4.45 15.10 0.32
C LYS A 9 5.41 14.91 -0.85
N ASN A 10 6.65 14.50 -0.57
CA ASN A 10 7.64 14.27 -1.62
C ASN A 10 7.32 13.02 -2.44
N ASP A 11 6.94 11.92 -1.77
CA ASP A 11 6.73 10.63 -2.44
C ASP A 11 5.38 10.52 -3.16
N PHE A 12 4.38 11.31 -2.73
CA PHE A 12 3.06 11.38 -3.32
C PHE A 12 2.81 12.68 -4.09
N ASN A 13 3.88 13.38 -4.52
CA ASN A 13 3.76 14.62 -5.30
C ASN A 13 3.25 14.36 -6.73
N ASP A 14 3.63 13.24 -7.34
CA ASP A 14 3.17 12.77 -8.64
C ASP A 14 2.36 11.48 -8.47
N PHE A 15 1.16 11.65 -7.90
CA PHE A 15 0.28 10.52 -7.60
C PHE A 15 -0.15 9.74 -8.85
N GLU A 16 -0.23 10.39 -10.00
CA GLU A 16 -0.59 9.74 -11.26
C GLU A 16 0.50 8.79 -11.74
N GLU A 17 1.78 9.13 -11.51
CA GLU A 17 2.89 8.23 -11.79
C GLU A 17 2.81 6.97 -10.92
N ILE A 18 2.42 7.09 -9.64
CA ILE A 18 2.22 5.92 -8.77
C ILE A 18 1.18 4.96 -9.35
N ILE A 19 0.07 5.49 -9.87
CA ILE A 19 -1.00 4.68 -10.46
C ILE A 19 -0.54 4.03 -11.77
N SER A 20 0.07 4.81 -12.66
CA SER A 20 0.33 4.41 -14.05
C SER A 20 1.65 3.67 -14.28
N ASN A 21 2.58 3.69 -13.32
CA ASN A 21 3.87 3.04 -13.42
C ASN A 21 4.01 1.88 -12.44
N ASP A 22 3.93 0.65 -12.93
CA ASP A 22 4.10 -0.57 -12.12
C ASP A 22 5.45 -0.62 -11.39
N ASN A 23 6.48 0.04 -11.92
CA ASN A 23 7.81 0.10 -11.34
C ASN A 23 8.05 1.35 -10.48
N HIS A 24 6.99 2.12 -10.19
CA HIS A 24 7.11 3.24 -9.27
C HIS A 24 7.61 2.76 -7.91
N ILE A 25 8.50 3.52 -7.27
CA ILE A 25 9.20 3.09 -6.05
C ILE A 25 8.24 2.71 -4.92
N ILE A 26 7.14 3.45 -4.75
CA ILE A 26 6.10 3.14 -3.76
C ILE A 26 5.44 1.79 -4.02
N ARG A 27 5.20 1.42 -5.29
CA ARG A 27 4.65 0.11 -5.63
C ARG A 27 5.66 -1.01 -5.44
N VAL A 28 6.92 -0.78 -5.80
CA VAL A 28 8.02 -1.73 -5.54
C VAL A 28 8.17 -2.00 -4.06
N LEU A 29 8.27 -0.95 -3.23
CA LEU A 29 8.41 -1.08 -1.78
C LEU A 29 7.19 -1.73 -1.14
N PHE A 30 5.99 -1.44 -1.64
CA PHE A 30 4.79 -2.14 -1.20
C PHE A 30 4.84 -3.64 -1.52
N ARG A 31 5.25 -4.05 -2.73
CA ARG A 31 5.44 -5.47 -3.05
C ARG A 31 6.52 -6.13 -2.18
N MET A 32 7.59 -5.43 -1.85
CA MET A 32 8.61 -5.89 -0.88
C MET A 32 8.04 -6.02 0.54
N TYR A 33 7.12 -5.14 0.93
CA TYR A 33 6.42 -5.28 2.20
C TYR A 33 5.55 -6.55 2.23
N LEU A 34 4.94 -6.92 1.10
CA LEU A 34 4.12 -8.12 0.98
C LEU A 34 4.94 -9.41 0.86
N ASN A 35 6.07 -9.40 0.13
CA ASN A 35 6.84 -10.62 -0.18
C ASN A 35 7.70 -11.16 0.98
N GLY A 36 7.80 -10.41 2.09
CA GLY A 36 8.54 -10.80 3.29
C GLY A 36 9.86 -10.07 3.51
N ASP A 37 10.26 -9.15 2.62
CA ASP A 37 11.47 -8.33 2.79
C ASP A 37 11.40 -7.44 4.05
N TYR A 38 10.18 -7.09 4.49
CA TYR A 38 9.92 -6.34 5.72
C TYR A 38 9.77 -7.22 6.98
N GLY A 39 9.72 -8.53 6.82
CA GLY A 39 9.45 -9.48 7.90
C GLY A 39 8.53 -10.61 7.44
N ARG A 40 8.92 -11.85 7.75
CA ARG A 40 8.16 -13.03 7.35
C ARG A 40 6.79 -13.12 8.02
N ASP A 41 6.68 -12.65 9.26
CA ASP A 41 5.42 -12.57 10.00
C ASP A 41 4.43 -11.58 9.33
N ILE A 42 4.94 -10.50 8.75
CA ILE A 42 4.14 -9.54 7.97
C ILE A 42 3.62 -10.21 6.70
N SER A 43 4.47 -10.88 5.93
CA SER A 43 4.05 -11.58 4.71
C SER A 43 3.02 -12.68 5.01
N GLU A 44 3.27 -13.51 6.02
CA GLU A 44 2.35 -14.60 6.39
C GLU A 44 0.97 -14.08 6.83
N LYS A 45 0.94 -12.96 7.58
CA LYS A 45 -0.31 -12.26 7.93
C LYS A 45 -1.09 -11.87 6.67
N TRP A 46 -0.43 -11.22 5.70
CA TRP A 46 -1.12 -10.72 4.52
C TRP A 46 -1.54 -11.84 3.56
N PHE A 47 -0.76 -12.91 3.47
CA PHE A 47 -1.07 -14.06 2.62
C PHE A 47 -2.29 -14.79 3.14
N SER A 48 -2.32 -15.09 4.45
CA SER A 48 -3.47 -15.73 5.09
C SER A 48 -4.73 -14.91 4.87
N ARG A 49 -4.66 -13.60 5.12
CA ARG A 49 -5.83 -12.74 4.97
C ARG A 49 -6.26 -12.63 3.50
N TRP A 50 -5.32 -12.61 2.54
CA TRP A 50 -5.65 -12.46 1.11
C TRP A 50 -6.38 -13.70 0.61
N GLY A 51 -5.92 -14.89 1.02
CA GLY A 51 -6.62 -16.15 0.75
C GLY A 51 -8.03 -16.23 1.36
N GLU A 52 -8.32 -15.45 2.40
CA GLU A 52 -9.66 -15.36 3.02
C GLU A 52 -10.56 -14.28 2.37
N ALA A 53 -10.02 -13.46 1.46
CA ALA A 53 -10.73 -12.37 0.81
C ALA A 53 -11.61 -12.85 -0.35
N ASP A 54 -12.73 -13.50 -0.02
CA ASP A 54 -13.71 -14.06 -0.96
C ASP A 54 -14.53 -13.05 -1.78
N THR A 55 -14.32 -11.74 -1.57
CA THR A 55 -15.08 -10.68 -2.21
C THR A 55 -14.19 -9.48 -2.49
N GLU A 56 -14.46 -8.78 -3.59
CA GLU A 56 -13.75 -7.55 -3.97
C GLU A 56 -13.74 -6.51 -2.84
N LYS A 57 -14.85 -6.39 -2.10
CA LYS A 57 -14.93 -5.50 -0.93
C LYS A 57 -13.93 -5.87 0.16
N LYS A 58 -13.78 -7.17 0.46
CA LYS A 58 -12.80 -7.63 1.46
C LYS A 58 -11.38 -7.43 0.96
N ALA A 59 -11.11 -7.79 -0.29
CA ALA A 59 -9.81 -7.59 -0.93
C ALA A 59 -9.40 -6.11 -0.90
N ARG A 60 -10.27 -5.21 -1.34
CA ARG A 60 -10.05 -3.75 -1.26
C ARG A 60 -9.81 -3.27 0.17
N SER A 61 -10.63 -3.71 1.12
CA SER A 61 -10.46 -3.33 2.54
C SER A 61 -9.10 -3.78 3.09
N MET A 62 -8.62 -4.93 2.63
CA MET A 62 -7.31 -5.44 3.01
C MET A 62 -6.17 -4.66 2.39
N VAL A 63 -6.25 -4.35 1.09
CA VAL A 63 -5.24 -3.55 0.39
C VAL A 63 -5.06 -2.20 1.06
N ILE A 64 -6.16 -1.51 1.38
CA ILE A 64 -6.12 -0.23 2.11
C ILE A 64 -5.37 -0.39 3.44
N GLN A 65 -5.67 -1.46 4.19
CA GLN A 65 -5.03 -1.71 5.47
C GLN A 65 -3.54 -2.04 5.32
N ALA A 66 -3.18 -2.93 4.40
CA ALA A 66 -1.80 -3.32 4.14
C ALA A 66 -0.95 -2.13 3.68
N PHE A 67 -1.47 -1.36 2.74
CA PHE A 67 -0.80 -0.17 2.23
C PHE A 67 -0.63 0.87 3.35
N GLY A 68 -1.66 1.12 4.16
CA GLY A 68 -1.55 2.05 5.28
C GLY A 68 -0.56 1.59 6.36
N GLU A 69 -0.49 0.28 6.66
CA GLU A 69 0.51 -0.28 7.59
C GLU A 69 1.94 -0.18 7.02
N TYR A 70 2.13 -0.48 5.74
CA TYR A 70 3.38 -0.28 5.02
C TYR A 70 3.88 1.17 5.15
N ASN A 71 3.02 2.14 4.79
CA ASN A 71 3.38 3.55 4.85
C ASN A 71 3.65 3.99 6.31
N ALA A 72 2.89 3.49 7.28
CA ALA A 72 3.11 3.79 8.69
C ALA A 72 4.53 3.37 9.14
N THR A 73 4.98 2.19 8.70
CA THR A 73 6.34 1.70 8.93
C THR A 73 7.40 2.57 8.22
N ASP A 74 7.25 2.82 6.92
CA ASP A 74 8.26 3.56 6.12
C ASP A 74 8.41 5.03 6.55
N TYR A 75 7.30 5.66 6.91
CA TYR A 75 7.30 7.08 7.26
C TYR A 75 7.47 7.36 8.75
N ASP A 76 7.56 6.32 9.59
CA ASP A 76 7.62 6.41 11.05
C ASP A 76 6.46 7.25 11.60
N CYS A 77 5.24 6.84 11.27
CA CYS A 77 4.01 7.52 11.68
C CYS A 77 2.90 6.52 12.00
N SER A 78 1.81 6.98 12.62
CA SER A 78 0.67 6.09 12.85
C SER A 78 -0.16 5.91 11.58
N TYR A 79 -0.80 4.75 11.45
CA TYR A 79 -1.78 4.47 10.40
C TYR A 79 -2.81 5.60 10.24
N GLN A 80 -3.34 6.12 11.36
CA GLN A 80 -4.33 7.20 11.36
C GLN A 80 -3.76 8.52 10.85
N GLN A 81 -2.49 8.82 11.12
CA GLN A 81 -1.82 10.01 10.61
C GLN A 81 -1.64 9.93 9.09
N GLN A 82 -1.18 8.78 8.60
CA GLN A 82 -0.99 8.49 7.19
C GLN A 82 -2.31 8.54 6.41
N GLN A 83 -3.33 7.83 6.89
CA GLN A 83 -4.63 7.76 6.23
C GLN A 83 -5.28 9.15 6.14
N ARG A 84 -5.22 9.93 7.23
CA ARG A 84 -5.73 11.31 7.23
C ARG A 84 -4.98 12.18 6.23
N TRP A 85 -3.66 12.01 6.12
CA TRP A 85 -2.87 12.78 5.16
C TRP A 85 -3.27 12.43 3.72
N LEU A 86 -3.35 11.15 3.36
CA LEU A 86 -3.76 10.73 2.02
C LEU A 86 -5.14 11.26 1.65
N VAL A 87 -6.15 11.05 2.51
CA VAL A 87 -7.53 11.51 2.23
C VAL A 87 -7.59 13.03 2.03
N ASN A 88 -6.87 13.80 2.85
CA ASN A 88 -6.91 15.26 2.79
C ASN A 88 -6.15 15.86 1.61
N ASN A 89 -5.15 15.16 1.04
CA ASN A 89 -4.26 15.73 0.03
C ASN A 89 -4.42 15.11 -1.36
N ILE A 90 -4.88 13.85 -1.46
CA ILE A 90 -4.99 13.11 -2.72
C ILE A 90 -6.45 13.08 -3.21
N GLY A 91 -7.41 12.91 -2.30
CA GLY A 91 -8.83 12.78 -2.61
C GLY A 91 -9.29 11.35 -2.88
N HIS A 92 -10.59 11.12 -2.71
CA HIS A 92 -11.17 9.77 -2.70
C HIS A 92 -11.10 9.04 -4.04
N GLU A 93 -11.29 9.73 -5.16
CA GLU A 93 -11.33 9.10 -6.49
C GLU A 93 -9.99 8.47 -6.86
N LYS A 94 -8.91 9.25 -6.73
CA LYS A 94 -7.54 8.77 -6.99
C LYS A 94 -7.11 7.66 -6.03
N LEU A 95 -7.50 7.76 -4.75
CA LEU A 95 -7.22 6.69 -3.80
C LEU A 95 -7.94 5.39 -4.17
N GLU A 96 -9.14 5.46 -4.74
CA GLU A 96 -9.85 4.28 -5.24
C GLU A 96 -9.18 3.68 -6.48
N GLU A 97 -8.61 4.50 -7.37
CA GLU A 97 -7.79 4.03 -8.50
C GLU A 97 -6.50 3.37 -8.02
N LEU A 98 -5.83 3.98 -7.03
CA LEU A 98 -4.67 3.38 -6.38
C LEU A 98 -5.02 2.01 -5.77
N ASN A 99 -6.14 1.91 -5.06
CA ASN A 99 -6.57 0.63 -4.48
C ASN A 99 -6.70 -0.48 -5.54
N LYS A 100 -7.18 -0.17 -6.75
CA LYS A 100 -7.32 -1.16 -7.83
C LYS A 100 -5.97 -1.66 -8.33
N VAL A 101 -5.00 -0.76 -8.56
CA VAL A 101 -3.66 -1.18 -9.02
C VAL A 101 -2.90 -1.93 -7.93
N LEU A 102 -3.08 -1.54 -6.66
CA LEU A 102 -2.49 -2.25 -5.53
C LEU A 102 -3.10 -3.63 -5.27
N MET A 103 -4.36 -3.86 -5.69
CA MET A 103 -4.94 -5.22 -5.69
C MET A 103 -4.22 -6.12 -6.71
N SER A 104 -3.89 -5.59 -7.89
CA SER A 104 -3.07 -6.31 -8.88
C SER A 104 -1.67 -6.63 -8.33
N ASP A 105 -1.03 -5.68 -7.63
CA ASP A 105 0.25 -5.93 -6.97
C ASP A 105 0.19 -7.08 -5.96
N PHE A 106 -0.93 -7.18 -5.24
CA PHE A 106 -1.17 -8.26 -4.31
C PHE A 106 -1.23 -9.61 -5.03
N ASP A 107 -2.04 -9.70 -6.09
CA ASP A 107 -2.19 -10.92 -6.88
C ASP A 107 -0.84 -11.35 -7.49
N ASP A 108 -0.08 -10.42 -8.08
CA ASP A 108 1.24 -10.69 -8.66
C ASP A 108 2.22 -11.27 -7.62
N VAL A 109 2.24 -10.72 -6.41
CA VAL A 109 3.10 -11.22 -5.32
C VAL A 109 2.66 -12.61 -4.87
N MET A 110 1.36 -12.88 -4.77
CA MET A 110 0.87 -14.21 -4.38
C MET A 110 1.14 -15.27 -5.46
N GLU A 111 0.94 -14.94 -6.72
CA GLU A 111 1.22 -15.83 -7.86
C GLU A 111 2.71 -16.15 -7.96
N GLY A 112 3.59 -15.20 -7.66
CA GLY A 112 5.04 -15.40 -7.66
C GLY A 112 5.57 -16.30 -6.52
N ILE A 113 4.72 -16.61 -5.53
CA ILE A 113 5.07 -17.41 -4.35
C ILE A 113 4.46 -18.82 -4.40
N ALA A 114 3.45 -19.03 -5.24
CA ALA A 114 2.78 -20.33 -5.47
C ALA A 114 3.60 -21.27 -6.36
#